data_AF-A0A4P6A3B7-F1
#
_entry.id   AF-A0A4P6A3B7-F1
#
_cell.length_a   1.000
_cell.length_b   1.000
_cell.length_c   1.000
_cell.angle_alpha   90.00
_cell.angle_beta   90.00
_cell.angle_gamma   90.00
#
_symmetry.space_group_name_H-M   'P 1'
#
loop_
_entity.id
_entity.type
_entity.pdbx_description
1 polymer ?
#
loop_
_entity_poly.entity_id
_entity_poly.type
_entity_poly.pdbx_seq_one_letter_code
_entity_poly.pdbx_strand_id
1 'polypeptide(L)'
;MKKLSAVQLKQQALVFSVADSLEAQALEELNGMQQCWFDVQYHQFPGSLLLRFQFENEEAVSNAEPELKKWQRKLSAALLKKGVVLKDMRRHLVFTTQGPEA
;
A
#
# COMPACT_ATOMS: atom_id res chain seq x y z
N MET A 1 -16.78 -12.28 13.03
CA MET A 1 -15.51 -12.20 12.26
C MET A 1 -15.16 -13.59 11.75
N LYS A 2 -15.17 -13.83 10.43
CA LYS A 2 -14.74 -15.13 9.88
C LYS A 2 -13.23 -15.28 10.16
N LYS A 3 -12.80 -16.38 10.78
CA LYS A 3 -11.37 -16.67 10.98
C LYS A 3 -10.69 -16.73 9.61
N LEU A 4 -9.60 -15.98 9.45
CA LEU A 4 -8.78 -16.03 8.25
C LEU A 4 -8.19 -17.45 8.12
N SER A 5 -8.28 -18.03 6.93
CA SER A 5 -7.65 -19.32 6.63
C SER A 5 -6.12 -19.18 6.65
N ALA A 6 -5.40 -20.30 6.81
CA ALA A 6 -3.93 -20.32 6.82
C ALA A 6 -3.32 -19.65 5.56
N VAL A 7 -3.99 -19.76 4.41
CA VAL A 7 -3.58 -19.08 3.17
C VAL A 7 -3.77 -17.57 3.26
N GLN A 8 -4.87 -17.11 3.85
CA GLN A 8 -5.17 -15.68 4.01
C GLN A 8 -4.23 -15.01 5.01
N LEU A 9 -3.86 -15.72 6.08
CA LEU A 9 -2.83 -15.26 7.03
C LEU A 9 -1.47 -15.09 6.35
N LYS A 10 -1.09 -16.03 5.47
CA LYS A 10 0.16 -15.90 4.68
C LYS A 10 0.10 -14.72 3.71
N GLN A 11 -1.02 -14.52 3.02
CA GLN A 11 -1.22 -13.36 2.14
C GLN A 11 -1.18 -12.05 2.94
N GLN A 12 -1.82 -12.01 4.11
CA GLN A 12 -1.79 -10.87 5.01
C GLN A 12 -0.37 -10.55 5.46
N ALA A 13 0.38 -11.54 5.95
CA ALA A 13 1.77 -11.34 6.39
C ALA A 13 2.68 -10.84 5.25
N LEU A 14 2.47 -11.34 4.02
CA LEU A 14 3.17 -10.87 2.83
C LEU A 14 2.88 -9.39 2.56
N VAL A 15 1.60 -9.00 2.55
CA VAL A 15 1.19 -7.60 2.31
C VAL A 15 1.72 -6.69 3.41
N PHE A 16 1.60 -7.09 4.69
CA PHE A 16 2.18 -6.35 5.81
C PHE A 16 3.68 -6.13 5.65
N SER A 17 4.44 -7.19 5.32
CA SER A 17 5.88 -7.07 5.12
C SER A 17 6.23 -6.10 3.98
N VAL A 18 5.43 -6.05 2.91
CA VAL A 18 5.62 -5.10 1.81
C VAL A 18 5.24 -3.68 2.23
N ALA A 19 4.12 -3.51 2.94
CA ALA A 19 3.66 -2.22 3.43
C ALA A 19 4.66 -1.60 4.42
N ASP A 20 5.15 -2.37 5.39
CA ASP A 20 6.16 -1.95 6.38
C ASP A 20 7.47 -1.49 5.71
N SER A 21 7.97 -2.25 4.74
CA SER A 21 9.17 -1.87 3.99
C SER A 21 8.98 -0.62 3.12
N LEU A 22 7.77 -0.40 2.61
CA LEU A 22 7.45 0.79 1.82
C LEU A 22 7.25 2.01 2.73
N GLU A 23 6.57 1.83 3.86
CA GLU A 23 6.35 2.87 4.86
C GLU A 23 7.67 3.42 5.38
N ALA A 24 8.60 2.56 5.81
CA ALA A 24 9.90 3.00 6.29
C ALA A 24 10.62 3.88 5.26
N GLN A 25 10.67 3.44 3.99
CA GLN A 25 11.28 4.25 2.93
C GLN A 25 10.51 5.54 2.65
N ALA A 26 9.19 5.50 2.73
CA ALA A 26 8.34 6.60 2.37
C ALA A 26 8.34 7.68 3.46
N LEU A 27 8.47 7.31 4.74
CA LEU A 27 8.72 8.26 5.83
C LEU A 27 10.06 9.00 5.67
N GLU A 28 11.06 8.36 5.08
CA GLU A 28 12.37 8.98 4.81
C GLU A 28 12.37 9.86 3.54
N GLU A 29 11.68 9.43 2.47
CA GLU A 29 11.69 10.13 1.18
C GLU A 29 10.53 11.13 0.99
N LEU A 30 9.36 10.89 1.58
CA LEU A 30 8.14 11.68 1.39
C LEU A 30 7.90 12.60 2.59
N ASN A 31 8.12 13.90 2.37
CA ASN A 31 7.87 14.91 3.38
C ASN A 31 6.36 15.01 3.68
N GLY A 32 6.00 14.98 4.96
CA GLY A 32 4.61 15.04 5.43
C GLY A 32 3.84 13.71 5.38
N MET A 33 4.52 12.58 5.10
CA MET A 33 3.90 11.26 5.28
C MET A 33 3.80 10.93 6.78
N GLN A 34 2.65 10.38 7.18
CA GLN A 34 2.33 10.02 8.57
C GLN A 34 2.36 8.51 8.79
N GLN A 35 1.64 7.75 7.95
CA GLN A 35 1.54 6.29 8.05
C GLN A 35 1.10 5.67 6.73
N CYS A 36 1.32 4.36 6.58
CA CYS A 36 0.84 3.54 5.48
C CYS A 36 -0.15 2.50 5.99
N TRP A 37 -1.30 2.42 5.33
CA TRP A 37 -2.27 1.37 5.62
C TRP A 37 -2.78 0.75 4.32
N PHE A 38 -3.43 -0.40 4.42
CA PHE A 38 -3.97 -1.08 3.26
C PHE A 38 -5.32 -1.71 3.53
N ASP A 39 -6.12 -1.79 2.48
CA ASP A 39 -7.32 -2.61 2.45
C ASP A 39 -7.10 -3.81 1.52
N VAL A 40 -7.65 -4.97 1.91
CA VAL A 40 -7.55 -6.17 1.09
C VAL A 40 -8.77 -7.08 1.29
N GLN A 41 -9.48 -7.34 0.20
CA GLN A 41 -10.49 -8.39 0.16
C GLN A 41 -9.84 -9.71 -0.25
N TYR A 42 -9.52 -10.58 0.70
CA TYR A 42 -8.81 -11.84 0.42
C TYR A 42 -9.45 -12.75 -0.65
N HIS A 43 -10.77 -12.66 -0.85
CA HIS A 43 -11.47 -13.41 -1.91
C HIS A 43 -11.18 -12.88 -3.32
N GLN A 44 -10.72 -11.64 -3.44
CA GLN A 44 -10.38 -10.96 -4.69
C GLN A 44 -8.88 -10.64 -4.77
N PHE A 45 -8.07 -11.22 -3.89
CA PHE A 45 -6.62 -11.02 -3.89
C PHE A 45 -5.99 -11.61 -5.16
N PRO A 46 -5.06 -10.90 -5.83
CA PRO A 46 -4.47 -9.60 -5.46
C PRO A 46 -5.18 -8.36 -6.01
N GLY A 47 -6.25 -8.53 -6.79
CA GLY A 47 -6.96 -7.45 -7.48
C GLY A 47 -7.60 -6.41 -6.55
N SER A 48 -7.95 -6.79 -5.32
CA SER A 48 -8.57 -5.89 -4.32
C SER A 48 -7.57 -5.20 -3.39
N LEU A 49 -6.27 -5.46 -3.52
CA LEU A 49 -5.28 -4.85 -2.63
C LEU A 49 -5.19 -3.35 -2.91
N LEU A 50 -5.31 -2.50 -1.89
CA LEU A 50 -5.12 -1.07 -2.04
C LEU A 50 -4.32 -0.52 -0.86
N LEU A 51 -3.08 -0.09 -1.13
CA LEU A 51 -2.27 0.67 -0.18
C LEU A 51 -2.63 2.15 -0.25
N ARG A 52 -2.60 2.80 0.91
CA ARG A 52 -2.86 4.22 1.10
C ARG A 52 -1.76 4.79 1.96
N PHE A 53 -1.02 5.74 1.41
CA PHE A 53 -0.11 6.54 2.22
C PHE A 53 -0.89 7.72 2.73
N GLN A 54 -0.98 7.80 4.06
CA GLN A 54 -1.57 8.92 4.74
C GLN A 54 -0.55 10.04 4.88
N PHE A 55 -0.94 11.22 4.41
CA PHE A 55 -0.20 12.44 4.59
C PHE A 55 -0.88 13.34 5.62
N GLU A 56 -0.11 14.26 6.18
CA GLU A 56 -0.63 15.25 7.12
C GLU A 56 -1.69 16.17 6.50
N ASN A 57 -1.46 16.62 5.26
CA ASN A 57 -2.19 17.71 4.61
C ASN A 57 -2.21 17.53 3.09
N GLU A 58 -3.14 18.19 2.40
CA GLU A 58 -3.27 18.14 0.94
C GLU A 58 -2.04 18.72 0.22
N GLU A 59 -1.37 19.72 0.80
CA GLU A 59 -0.10 20.25 0.26
C GLU A 59 1.00 19.19 0.19
N ALA A 60 1.11 18.35 1.23
CA ALA A 60 2.07 17.26 1.26
C ALA A 60 1.72 16.19 0.22
N VAL A 61 0.43 15.90 0.03
CA VAL A 61 -0.04 15.02 -1.05
C VAL A 61 0.35 15.59 -2.41
N SER A 62 0.12 16.88 -2.67
CA SER A 62 0.41 17.48 -3.98
C SER A 62 1.90 17.57 -4.27
N ASN A 63 2.73 17.79 -3.23
CA ASN A 63 4.18 17.67 -3.35
C ASN A 63 4.64 16.23 -3.65
N ALA A 64 3.94 15.24 -3.10
CA ALA A 64 4.24 13.84 -3.32
C ALA A 64 3.64 13.26 -4.61
N GLU A 65 2.55 13.82 -5.17
CA GLU A 65 1.91 13.39 -6.43
C GLU A 65 2.89 12.99 -7.55
N PRO A 66 3.96 13.75 -7.87
CA PRO A 66 4.94 13.32 -8.88
C PRO A 66 5.65 12.01 -8.55
N GLU A 67 5.86 11.70 -7.26
CA GLU A 67 6.45 10.46 -6.78
C GLU A 67 5.45 9.28 -6.78
N LEU A 68 4.14 9.52 -6.85
CA LEU A 68 3.11 8.45 -6.75
C LEU A 68 3.38 7.29 -7.72
N LYS A 69 3.75 7.60 -8.96
CA LYS A 69 4.06 6.58 -9.98
C LYS A 69 5.33 5.77 -9.64
N LYS A 70 6.33 6.39 -9.00
CA LYS A 70 7.54 5.71 -8.50
C LYS A 70 7.15 4.70 -7.41
N TRP A 71 6.28 5.11 -6.47
CA TRP A 71 5.79 4.25 -5.39
C TRP A 71 4.90 3.10 -5.89
N GLN A 72 4.01 3.36 -6.84
CA GLN A 72 3.22 2.30 -7.51
C GLN A 72 4.12 1.24 -8.15
N ARG A 73 5.22 1.65 -8.78
CA ARG A 73 6.21 0.72 -9.36
C ARG A 73 6.99 -0.03 -8.29
N LYS A 74 7.41 0.64 -7.21
CA LYS A 74 8.07 -0.01 -6.05
C LYS A 74 7.17 -1.08 -5.44
N LEU A 75 5.89 -0.77 -5.20
CA LEU A 75 4.90 -1.73 -4.70
C LEU A 75 4.75 -2.92 -5.64
N SER A 76 4.55 -2.67 -6.93
CA SER A 76 4.41 -3.76 -7.91
C SER A 76 5.65 -4.65 -7.96
N ALA A 77 6.85 -4.09 -7.86
CA ALA A 77 8.09 -4.86 -7.83
C ALA A 77 8.25 -5.66 -6.53
N ALA A 78 7.90 -5.08 -5.38
CA ALA A 78 7.95 -5.74 -4.08
C ALA A 78 6.98 -6.93 -3.99
N LEU A 79 5.76 -6.77 -4.51
CA LEU A 79 4.77 -7.83 -4.61
C LEU A 79 5.21 -8.91 -5.60
N LEU A 80 5.76 -8.53 -6.75
CA LEU A 80 6.26 -9.47 -7.74
C LEU A 80 7.39 -10.35 -7.17
N LYS A 81 8.30 -9.78 -6.37
CA LYS A 81 9.35 -10.54 -5.64
C LYS A 81 8.78 -11.58 -4.69
N LYS A 82 7.55 -11.39 -4.21
CA LYS A 82 6.81 -12.33 -3.36
C LYS A 82 5.85 -13.23 -4.16
N GLY A 83 5.90 -13.20 -5.49
CA GLY A 83 5.07 -14.02 -6.38
C GLY A 83 3.68 -13.46 -6.68
N VAL A 84 3.42 -12.19 -6.33
CA VAL A 84 2.13 -11.53 -6.52
C VAL A 84 2.19 -10.58 -7.71
N VAL A 85 1.38 -10.86 -8.75
CA VAL A 85 1.33 -10.04 -9.97
C VAL A 85 0.13 -9.10 -9.92
N LEU A 86 0.39 -7.79 -9.98
CA LEU A 86 -0.63 -6.77 -10.12
C LEU A 86 -0.87 -6.48 -11.61
N LYS A 87 -2.10 -6.70 -12.10
CA LYS A 87 -2.46 -6.34 -13.49
C LYS A 87 -2.49 -4.83 -13.70
N ASP A 88 -2.95 -4.07 -12.71
CA ASP A 88 -3.25 -2.64 -12.85
C ASP A 88 -2.60 -1.84 -11.71
N MET A 89 -1.28 -1.67 -11.76
CA MET A 89 -0.48 -1.10 -10.65
C MET A 89 -1.00 0.24 -10.10
N ARG A 90 -1.69 1.04 -10.93
CA ARG A 90 -2.22 2.36 -10.54
C ARG A 90 -3.37 2.28 -9.54
N ARG A 91 -4.05 1.12 -9.46
CA ARG A 91 -5.20 0.91 -8.57
C ARG A 91 -4.82 0.38 -7.20
N HIS A 92 -3.54 0.09 -6.98
CA HIS A 92 -3.08 -0.60 -5.77
C HIS A 92 -2.32 0.30 -4.80
N LEU A 93 -2.05 1.57 -5.16
CA LEU A 93 -1.44 2.55 -4.28
C LEU A 93 -1.94 3.95 -4.61
N VAL A 94 -2.43 4.65 -3.59
CA VAL A 94 -2.86 6.06 -3.67
C VAL A 94 -2.33 6.86 -2.50
N PHE A 95 -2.21 8.17 -2.69
CA PHE A 95 -1.91 9.12 -1.62
C PHE A 95 -3.22 9.74 -1.14
N THR A 96 -3.34 9.88 0.17
CA THR A 96 -4.55 10.41 0.79
C THR A 96 -4.18 11.10 2.10
N THR A 97 -5.02 12.01 2.56
CA THR A 97 -4.97 12.52 3.94
C THR A 97 -5.86 11.70 4.87
N GLN A 98 -6.68 10.81 4.30
CA GLN A 98 -7.60 9.97 5.04
C GLN A 98 -6.87 8.88 5.83
N GLY A 99 -7.22 8.76 7.10
CA GLY A 99 -6.79 7.67 7.95
C GLY A 99 -7.56 6.38 7.71
N PRO A 100 -7.14 5.27 8.33
CA PRO A 100 -7.80 3.97 8.21
C PRO A 100 -9.23 3.93 8.80
N GLU A 101 -9.64 4.95 9.55
CA GLU A 101 -10.96 5.06 10.20
C GLU A 101 -11.93 6.03 9.49
N ALA A 102 -11.52 6.63 8.37
CA ALA A 102 -12.26 7.69 7.67
C ALA A 102 -13.42 7.18 6.80
#